data_AF-A0A4V4H5R4-F1
#
_entry.id   AF-A0A4V4H5R4-F1
#
_cell.length_a   1.000
_cell.length_b   1.000
_cell.length_c   1.000
_cell.angle_alpha   90.00
_cell.angle_beta   90.00
_cell.angle_gamma   90.00
#
_symmetry.space_group_name_H-M   'P 1'
#
loop_
_entity.id
_entity.type
_entity.pdbx_description
1 polymer ?
#
loop_
_entity_poly.entity_id
_entity_poly.type
_entity_poly.pdbx_seq_one_letter_code
_entity_poly.pdbx_strand_id
1 'polypeptide(L)'
;MSSSREDLLLPLLLLLLLLLHLASLCLQSLSLVASHACHPPPFSHLIPSAHQNSINPPPSPLSSHVHALVYPTPSTPFRCFYHRRGMAVSGFEGFEKRLELHFSGHDSLGLRRLRCDALAQVLDAVQCTVVSAVGNRYFDAYILSESSLFVYPYKMVLKTCGTTQLLRSVPCLLRHTAELGLRLRACRYSRGSFIFPRAQPFPHTSFAEEALYLEERLPPSLAFRKACVLPSSSSHSWHVYSASAAADDDDRLAAGSWSTFTVEVCMTELDRSLARRFFRKKGDERSGDAVGADMTDLTEIGSINPRTLVCGFAFDPCGYSMNGLDRDSYSTIHVTPEEGHSYASFECTGRWAGGRAEVLDSLRKAIGVFRPGAVSVSFCMAPNVDENQVRSAVGDALEPFGLSCRSQAVEEFPGAGIVTYQTFTPRRE
;
A
#
# COMPACT_ATOMS: atom_id res chain seq x y z
N MET A 1 -62.77 19.01 48.43
CA MET A 1 -61.30 19.15 48.27
C MET A 1 -60.89 18.29 47.08
N SER A 2 -61.04 18.88 45.89
CA SER A 2 -60.69 18.30 44.60
C SER A 2 -59.34 18.87 44.16
N SER A 3 -58.31 18.04 44.09
CA SER A 3 -57.22 18.23 43.13
C SER A 3 -56.81 16.84 42.68
N SER A 4 -57.40 16.42 41.57
CA SER A 4 -57.33 15.07 41.05
C SER A 4 -56.75 15.11 39.64
N ARG A 5 -55.65 14.38 39.45
CA ARG A 5 -55.14 13.86 38.16
C ARG A 5 -54.73 14.84 37.06
N GLU A 6 -55.00 16.14 37.14
CA GLU A 6 -54.59 17.11 36.10
C GLU A 6 -53.12 17.55 36.22
N ASP A 7 -52.52 17.51 37.42
CA ASP A 7 -51.16 18.01 37.67
C ASP A 7 -50.02 17.12 37.11
N LEU A 8 -50.32 15.90 36.63
CA LEU A 8 -49.34 14.98 36.02
C LEU A 8 -49.44 14.88 34.50
N LEU A 9 -50.49 15.43 33.87
CA LEU A 9 -50.68 15.34 32.42
C LEU A 9 -49.79 16.35 31.67
N LEU A 10 -49.62 17.55 32.22
CA LEU A 10 -48.85 18.62 31.58
C LEU A 10 -47.36 18.28 31.42
N PRO A 11 -46.65 17.72 32.43
CA PRO A 11 -45.25 17.34 32.29
C PRO A 11 -45.03 16.18 31.30
N LEU A 12 -45.96 15.21 31.27
CA LEU A 12 -45.93 14.08 30.34
C LEU A 12 -46.15 14.51 28.88
N LEU A 13 -47.05 15.47 28.65
CA LEU A 13 -47.29 16.04 27.33
C LEU A 13 -46.06 16.83 26.82
N LEU A 14 -45.42 17.60 27.71
CA LEU A 14 -44.18 18.32 27.42
C LEU A 14 -43.02 17.37 27.06
N LEU A 15 -42.88 16.25 27.78
CA LEU A 15 -41.87 15.24 27.47
C LEU A 15 -42.13 14.57 26.12
N LEU A 16 -43.38 14.27 25.79
CA LEU A 16 -43.76 13.68 24.50
C LEU A 16 -43.49 14.64 23.33
N LEU A 17 -43.80 15.93 23.50
CA LEU A 17 -43.51 16.96 22.51
C LEU A 17 -42.00 17.14 22.29
N LEU A 18 -41.20 17.07 23.36
CA LEU A 18 -39.75 17.13 23.27
C LEU A 18 -39.17 15.94 22.49
N LEU A 19 -39.68 14.73 22.74
CA LEU A 19 -39.26 13.51 22.04
C LEU A 19 -39.66 13.54 20.55
N LEU A 20 -40.86 14.04 20.23
CA LEU A 20 -41.29 14.23 18.83
C LEU A 20 -40.44 15.27 18.10
N HIS A 21 -40.04 16.35 18.79
CA HIS A 21 -39.17 17.36 18.21
C HIS A 21 -37.75 16.84 17.94
N LEU A 22 -37.19 16.04 18.87
CA LEU A 22 -35.90 15.36 18.68
C LEU A 22 -35.95 14.32 17.55
N ALA A 23 -37.05 13.57 17.44
CA ALA A 23 -37.26 12.64 16.33
C ALA A 23 -37.35 13.36 14.98
N SER A 24 -38.03 14.51 14.92
CA SER A 24 -38.11 15.36 13.72
C SER A 24 -36.74 15.92 13.31
N LEU A 25 -35.93 16.36 14.27
CA LEU A 25 -34.56 16.83 14.00
C LEU A 25 -33.67 15.69 13.49
N CYS A 26 -33.83 14.48 14.04
CA CYS A 26 -33.13 13.28 13.57
C CYS A 26 -33.52 12.91 12.13
N LEU A 27 -34.82 12.94 11.81
CA LEU A 27 -35.33 12.73 10.45
C LEU A 27 -34.87 13.80 9.46
N GLN A 28 -34.79 15.07 9.88
CA GLN A 28 -34.23 16.15 9.04
C GLN A 28 -32.73 16.00 8.81
N SER A 29 -31.97 15.52 9.80
CA SER A 29 -30.55 15.19 9.62
C SER A 29 -30.33 13.99 8.69
N LEU A 30 -31.19 12.97 8.76
CA LEU A 30 -31.17 11.83 7.83
C LEU A 30 -31.56 12.24 6.40
N SER A 31 -32.52 13.17 6.26
CA SER A 31 -32.91 13.72 4.96
C SER A 31 -31.80 14.57 4.33
N LEU A 32 -31.06 15.36 5.12
CA LEU A 32 -29.93 16.15 4.61
C LEU A 32 -28.77 15.25 4.14
N VAL A 33 -28.53 14.13 4.85
CA VAL A 33 -27.52 13.13 4.48
C VAL A 33 -27.93 12.37 3.21
N ALA A 34 -29.23 12.09 3.02
CA ALA A 34 -29.74 11.43 1.81
C ALA A 34 -29.63 12.31 0.54
N SER A 35 -29.70 13.64 0.66
CA SER A 35 -29.63 14.58 -0.48
C SER A 35 -28.20 14.87 -1.01
N HIS A 36 -27.15 14.29 -0.41
CA HIS A 36 -25.77 14.39 -0.92
C HIS A 36 -25.17 13.07 -1.41
N ALA A 37 -25.97 12.01 -1.53
CA ALA A 37 -25.56 10.76 -2.16
C ALA A 37 -25.76 10.82 -3.69
N CYS A 38 -24.81 11.42 -4.42
CA CYS A 38 -24.71 11.21 -5.87
C CYS A 38 -24.05 9.84 -6.14
N HIS A 39 -24.88 8.82 -6.33
CA HIS A 39 -24.44 7.50 -6.83
C HIS A 39 -24.38 7.50 -8.37
N PRO A 40 -23.30 7.01 -9.01
CA PRO A 40 -23.42 6.39 -10.32
C PRO A 40 -23.86 4.92 -10.16
N PRO A 41 -24.70 4.38 -11.07
CA PRO A 41 -25.20 3.01 -10.97
C PRO A 41 -24.14 1.98 -11.41
N PRO A 42 -24.22 0.72 -10.95
CA PRO A 42 -23.42 -0.36 -11.48
C PRO A 42 -24.01 -0.83 -12.82
N PHE A 43 -23.23 -0.75 -13.90
CA PHE A 43 -23.66 -1.30 -15.20
C PHE A 43 -23.60 -2.83 -15.18
N SER A 44 -24.76 -3.43 -15.40
CA SER A 44 -24.96 -4.84 -15.74
C SER A 44 -25.34 -4.95 -17.21
N HIS A 45 -24.73 -5.93 -17.90
CA HIS A 45 -25.08 -6.56 -19.18
C HIS A 45 -25.53 -5.71 -20.38
N LEU A 46 -24.73 -5.76 -21.46
CA LEU A 46 -25.23 -5.81 -22.83
C LEU A 46 -24.51 -6.94 -23.59
N ILE A 47 -25.22 -8.04 -23.82
CA ILE A 47 -24.94 -9.00 -24.88
C ILE A 47 -25.85 -8.63 -26.05
N PRO A 48 -25.33 -8.36 -27.25
CA PRO A 48 -26.14 -8.45 -28.46
C PRO A 48 -25.80 -9.73 -29.24
N SER A 49 -26.84 -10.52 -29.49
CA SER A 49 -26.86 -11.52 -30.55
C SER A 49 -26.87 -10.85 -31.92
N ALA A 50 -25.99 -11.27 -32.84
CA ALA A 50 -26.21 -11.13 -34.29
C ALA A 50 -25.44 -12.20 -35.06
N HIS A 51 -26.16 -12.90 -35.94
CA HIS A 51 -25.64 -13.87 -36.90
C HIS A 51 -24.97 -13.18 -38.11
N GLN A 52 -23.92 -13.85 -38.60
CA GLN A 52 -23.40 -13.93 -39.98
C GLN A 52 -22.52 -12.82 -40.61
N ASN A 53 -21.30 -13.29 -40.93
CA ASN A 53 -20.46 -13.08 -42.12
C ASN A 53 -19.88 -11.69 -42.41
N SER A 54 -18.64 -11.48 -41.97
CA SER A 54 -17.56 -10.98 -42.83
C SER A 54 -16.19 -11.26 -42.22
N ILE A 55 -15.29 -11.75 -43.07
CA ILE A 55 -13.89 -12.07 -42.77
C ILE A 55 -13.14 -10.78 -42.38
N ASN A 56 -12.51 -10.77 -41.20
CA ASN A 56 -11.51 -9.78 -40.80
C ASN A 56 -10.46 -10.44 -39.88
N PRO A 57 -9.19 -9.97 -39.91
CA PRO A 57 -8.04 -10.63 -39.28
C PRO A 57 -8.14 -10.60 -37.75
N PRO A 58 -7.39 -11.47 -37.03
CA PRO A 58 -7.54 -11.62 -35.58
C PRO A 58 -7.21 -10.30 -34.85
N PRO A 59 -7.97 -9.95 -33.79
CA PRO A 59 -7.70 -8.75 -33.02
C PRO A 59 -6.42 -8.92 -32.18
N SER A 60 -5.63 -7.86 -32.16
CA SER A 60 -4.51 -7.61 -31.25
C SER A 60 -4.91 -7.82 -29.77
N PRO A 61 -3.97 -8.24 -28.89
CA PRO A 61 -4.31 -8.61 -27.51
C PRO A 61 -4.81 -7.40 -26.72
N LEU A 62 -6.07 -7.50 -26.27
CA LEU A 62 -6.74 -6.79 -25.18
C LEU A 62 -5.98 -5.60 -24.57
N SER A 63 -6.37 -4.39 -24.99
CA SER A 63 -6.12 -3.16 -24.22
C SER A 63 -6.74 -3.32 -22.82
N SER A 64 -5.89 -3.39 -21.79
CA SER A 64 -6.32 -3.30 -20.40
C SER A 64 -6.96 -1.94 -20.17
N HIS A 65 -8.28 -1.92 -19.97
CA HIS A 65 -9.00 -0.68 -19.69
C HIS A 65 -8.55 -0.17 -18.31
N VAL A 66 -7.83 0.95 -18.31
CA VAL A 66 -7.42 1.68 -17.10
C VAL A 66 -8.34 2.90 -16.95
N HIS A 67 -8.69 3.24 -15.73
CA HIS A 67 -9.58 4.36 -15.43
C HIS A 67 -9.09 5.12 -14.19
N ALA A 68 -9.31 6.43 -14.19
CA ALA A 68 -9.18 7.23 -12.99
C ALA A 68 -10.28 6.82 -11.99
N LEU A 69 -9.91 6.66 -10.72
CA LEU A 69 -10.88 6.37 -9.67
C LEU A 69 -11.39 7.69 -9.09
N VAL A 70 -12.70 7.86 -9.05
CA VAL A 70 -13.32 9.00 -8.36
C VAL A 70 -13.35 8.70 -6.87
N TYR A 71 -12.28 9.06 -6.18
CA TYR A 71 -12.27 9.12 -4.72
C TYR A 71 -12.69 10.53 -4.29
N PRO A 72 -13.72 10.70 -3.44
CA PRO A 72 -14.12 12.02 -3.00
C PRO A 72 -12.96 12.66 -2.24
N THR A 73 -12.31 13.64 -2.86
CA THR A 73 -11.40 14.54 -2.17
C THR A 73 -12.23 15.45 -1.27
N PRO A 74 -11.80 15.74 -0.03
CA PRO A 74 -12.51 16.70 0.81
C PRO A 74 -12.66 18.02 0.05
N SER A 75 -13.88 18.58 0.02
CA SER A 75 -14.28 19.77 -0.77
C SER A 75 -13.64 21.08 -0.32
N THR A 76 -12.75 21.04 0.67
CA THR A 76 -11.90 22.16 1.07
C THR A 76 -10.54 22.00 0.41
N PRO A 77 -9.94 23.06 -0.16
CA PRO A 77 -8.54 23.04 -0.53
C PRO A 77 -7.73 22.87 0.76
N PHE A 78 -7.52 21.62 1.15
CA PHE A 78 -6.43 21.28 2.03
C PHE A 78 -5.21 21.61 1.21
N ARG A 79 -4.60 22.78 1.50
CA ARG A 79 -3.15 22.81 1.54
C ARG A 79 -2.77 21.49 2.21
N CYS A 80 -1.93 20.69 1.57
CA CYS A 80 -1.17 19.70 2.27
C CYS A 80 -0.45 20.49 3.36
N PHE A 81 -1.12 20.64 4.51
CA PHE A 81 -0.45 20.99 5.72
C PHE A 81 0.35 19.72 5.95
N TYR A 82 1.55 19.68 5.36
CA TYR A 82 2.75 19.46 6.15
C TYR A 82 2.47 20.18 7.45
N HIS A 83 1.84 19.46 8.38
CA HIS A 83 1.46 20.05 9.62
C HIS A 83 2.84 20.27 10.22
N ARG A 84 3.24 21.53 10.26
CA ARG A 84 4.42 22.04 10.96
C ARG A 84 4.29 21.80 12.48
N ARG A 85 3.52 20.78 12.91
CA ARG A 85 3.57 20.16 14.21
C ARG A 85 4.66 19.09 14.14
N GLY A 86 5.89 19.59 14.26
CA GLY A 86 7.08 18.79 14.45
C GLY A 86 7.47 18.00 13.21
N MET A 87 8.19 18.64 12.28
CA MET A 87 9.48 18.01 11.98
C MET A 87 10.12 17.90 13.35
N ALA A 88 10.22 16.67 13.85
CA ALA A 88 10.99 16.44 15.05
C ALA A 88 12.36 17.13 14.85
N VAL A 89 13.09 17.38 15.93
CA VAL A 89 14.49 17.79 15.80
C VAL A 89 15.28 16.76 14.94
N SER A 90 14.73 15.55 14.74
CA SER A 90 15.12 14.53 13.76
C SER A 90 14.41 14.66 12.40
N GLY A 91 15.12 14.36 11.30
CA GLY A 91 14.62 14.38 9.92
C GLY A 91 13.45 13.43 9.60
N PHE A 92 13.06 13.36 8.33
CA PHE A 92 11.95 12.51 7.85
C PHE A 92 12.36 11.03 7.79
N GLU A 93 11.52 10.14 8.33
CA GLU A 93 11.76 8.69 8.27
C GLU A 93 11.33 8.12 6.92
N GLY A 94 12.30 7.91 6.03
CA GLY A 94 12.06 7.29 4.72
C GLY A 94 11.72 5.79 4.80
N PHE A 95 12.28 5.06 5.77
CA PHE A 95 12.06 3.61 5.85
C PHE A 95 10.58 3.26 6.05
N GLU A 96 10.11 2.42 5.16
CA GLU A 96 8.70 2.09 5.08
C GLU A 96 8.33 0.93 5.99
N LYS A 97 7.07 0.99 6.41
CA LYS A 97 6.33 -0.10 7.04
C LYS A 97 5.42 -0.67 5.97
N ARG A 98 5.41 -2.00 5.79
CA ARG A 98 4.61 -2.67 4.77
C ARG A 98 3.70 -3.71 5.42
N LEU A 99 2.40 -3.60 5.17
CA LEU A 99 1.38 -4.56 5.61
C LEU A 99 0.71 -5.16 4.40
N GLU A 100 0.71 -6.48 4.31
CA GLU A 100 0.02 -7.25 3.28
C GLU A 100 -0.96 -8.23 3.92
N LEU A 101 -2.20 -8.16 3.48
CA LEU A 101 -3.30 -8.99 3.97
C LEU A 101 -3.92 -9.76 2.83
N HIS A 102 -4.12 -11.06 3.01
CA HIS A 102 -4.82 -11.92 2.07
C HIS A 102 -6.13 -12.40 2.70
N PHE A 103 -7.18 -12.43 1.89
CA PHE A 103 -8.52 -12.79 2.32
C PHE A 103 -9.08 -13.93 1.46
N SER A 104 -10.13 -14.58 1.95
CA SER A 104 -11.02 -15.40 1.15
C SER A 104 -12.46 -14.94 1.30
N GLY A 105 -13.26 -15.20 0.28
CA GLY A 105 -14.68 -14.86 0.23
C GLY A 105 -15.34 -15.42 -1.03
N HIS A 106 -16.65 -15.28 -1.12
CA HIS A 106 -17.44 -15.78 -2.25
C HIS A 106 -17.64 -14.71 -3.34
N ASP A 107 -17.53 -13.43 -3.00
CA ASP A 107 -17.75 -12.33 -3.93
C ASP A 107 -16.49 -12.02 -4.75
N SER A 108 -16.58 -12.20 -6.05
CA SER A 108 -15.51 -11.91 -7.02
C SER A 108 -14.88 -10.51 -6.92
N LEU A 109 -15.60 -9.50 -6.39
CA LEU A 109 -15.07 -8.15 -6.17
C LEU A 109 -14.34 -8.01 -4.84
N GLY A 110 -14.69 -8.83 -3.84
CA GLY A 110 -14.10 -8.86 -2.50
C GLY A 110 -13.85 -7.47 -1.90
N LEU A 111 -12.59 -7.18 -1.55
CA LEU A 111 -12.17 -5.90 -0.94
C LEU A 111 -12.48 -4.68 -1.81
N ARG A 112 -12.65 -4.83 -3.13
CA ARG A 112 -13.04 -3.70 -4.00
C ARG A 112 -14.50 -3.27 -3.79
N ARG A 113 -15.24 -3.96 -2.92
CA ARG A 113 -16.54 -3.50 -2.40
C ARG A 113 -16.44 -2.62 -1.16
N LEU A 114 -15.26 -2.45 -0.58
CA LEU A 114 -15.08 -1.49 0.50
C LEU A 114 -15.53 -0.11 0.02
N ARG A 115 -16.49 0.46 0.75
CA ARG A 115 -16.99 1.80 0.46
C ARG A 115 -15.89 2.84 0.73
N CYS A 116 -15.98 3.99 0.07
CA CYS A 116 -15.00 5.06 0.26
C CYS A 116 -14.93 5.55 1.72
N ASP A 117 -16.05 5.56 2.46
CA ASP A 117 -16.07 5.94 3.88
C ASP A 117 -15.38 4.89 4.77
N ALA A 118 -15.54 3.60 4.46
CA ALA A 118 -14.83 2.52 5.14
C ALA A 118 -13.32 2.63 4.90
N LEU A 119 -12.90 2.89 3.65
CA LEU A 119 -11.50 3.08 3.33
C LEU A 119 -10.93 4.37 3.96
N ALA A 120 -11.70 5.46 4.00
CA ALA A 120 -11.31 6.68 4.69
C ALA A 120 -11.09 6.43 6.19
N GLN A 121 -11.97 5.67 6.87
CA GLN A 121 -11.77 5.31 8.28
C GLN A 121 -10.51 4.49 8.53
N VAL A 122 -10.13 3.62 7.58
CA VAL A 122 -8.86 2.87 7.65
C VAL A 122 -7.67 3.80 7.52
N LEU A 123 -7.72 4.74 6.56
CA LEU A 123 -6.65 5.69 6.32
C LEU A 123 -6.52 6.73 7.44
N ASP A 124 -7.63 7.16 8.04
CA ASP A 124 -7.67 8.03 9.22
C ASP A 124 -7.00 7.36 10.43
N ALA A 125 -7.21 6.05 10.62
CA ALA A 125 -6.56 5.28 11.70
C ALA A 125 -5.03 5.27 11.60
N VAL A 126 -4.49 5.52 10.40
CA VAL A 126 -3.06 5.64 10.11
C VAL A 126 -2.67 7.07 9.69
N GLN A 127 -3.55 8.05 9.87
CA GLN A 127 -3.30 9.47 9.59
C GLN A 127 -2.82 9.76 8.14
N CYS A 128 -3.32 8.98 7.19
CA CYS A 128 -3.03 9.12 5.77
C CYS A 128 -4.25 9.65 5.01
N THR A 129 -4.01 10.32 3.89
CA THR A 129 -5.08 10.72 2.95
C THR A 129 -4.73 10.26 1.54
N VAL A 130 -5.73 10.01 0.70
CA VAL A 130 -5.52 9.73 -0.73
C VAL A 130 -5.23 11.04 -1.44
N VAL A 131 -4.12 11.11 -2.17
CA VAL A 131 -3.75 12.27 -3.00
C VAL A 131 -3.94 12.01 -4.49
N SER A 132 -3.86 10.76 -4.92
CA SER A 132 -4.13 10.34 -6.30
C SER A 132 -4.60 8.88 -6.34
N ALA A 133 -5.36 8.50 -7.36
CA ALA A 133 -5.93 7.16 -7.48
C ALA A 133 -6.09 6.72 -8.93
N VAL A 134 -5.72 5.47 -9.21
CA VAL A 134 -5.83 4.84 -10.52
C VAL A 134 -6.22 3.37 -10.35
N GLY A 135 -7.06 2.85 -11.24
CA GLY A 135 -7.54 1.47 -11.15
C GLY A 135 -7.51 0.77 -12.50
N ASN A 136 -7.39 -0.55 -12.46
CA ASN A 136 -7.59 -1.40 -13.62
C ASN A 136 -8.58 -2.54 -13.29
N ARG A 137 -8.75 -3.48 -14.21
CA ARG A 137 -9.66 -4.62 -14.00
C ARG A 137 -9.25 -5.55 -12.84
N TYR A 138 -8.00 -5.51 -12.40
CA TYR A 138 -7.43 -6.40 -11.38
C TYR A 138 -7.41 -5.76 -10.00
N PHE A 139 -7.01 -4.49 -9.88
CA PHE A 139 -6.88 -3.80 -8.60
C PHE A 139 -6.99 -2.29 -8.72
N ASP A 140 -7.20 -1.66 -7.57
CA ASP A 140 -7.18 -0.21 -7.37
C ASP A 140 -5.87 0.18 -6.65
N ALA A 141 -5.25 1.27 -7.08
CA ALA A 141 -4.01 1.80 -6.52
C ALA A 141 -4.20 3.25 -6.11
N TYR A 142 -3.77 3.57 -4.89
CA TYR A 142 -3.92 4.89 -4.28
C TYR A 142 -2.55 5.39 -3.85
N ILE A 143 -2.18 6.58 -4.32
CA ILE A 143 -1.06 7.32 -3.74
C ILE A 143 -1.58 8.00 -2.49
N LEU A 144 -0.89 7.78 -1.39
CA LEU A 144 -1.21 8.37 -0.09
C LEU A 144 -0.32 9.58 0.18
N SER A 145 -0.72 10.42 1.13
CA SER A 145 0.11 11.49 1.66
C SER A 145 1.45 10.98 2.22
N GLU A 146 1.53 9.71 2.62
CA GLU A 146 2.70 9.08 3.23
C GLU A 146 2.91 7.65 2.67
N SER A 147 3.08 7.48 1.34
CA SER A 147 3.33 6.20 0.58
C SER A 147 2.14 5.73 -0.28
N SER A 148 1.71 4.46 -0.21
CA SER A 148 0.79 3.83 -1.19
C SER A 148 -0.11 2.74 -0.62
N LEU A 149 -1.27 2.55 -1.26
CA LEU A 149 -2.23 1.47 -0.99
C LEU A 149 -2.65 0.76 -2.29
N PHE A 150 -2.71 -0.57 -2.25
CA PHE A 150 -3.19 -1.42 -3.34
C PHE A 150 -4.34 -2.32 -2.87
N VAL A 151 -5.45 -2.33 -3.60
CA VAL A 151 -6.67 -3.08 -3.26
C VAL A 151 -7.06 -4.00 -4.42
N TYR A 152 -6.74 -5.28 -4.26
CA TYR A 152 -7.23 -6.38 -5.10
C TYR A 152 -8.49 -6.98 -4.49
N PRO A 153 -9.27 -7.81 -5.19
CA PRO A 153 -10.41 -8.50 -4.59
C PRO A 153 -10.10 -9.25 -3.29
N TYR A 154 -8.93 -9.89 -3.21
CA TYR A 154 -8.58 -10.74 -2.06
C TYR A 154 -7.20 -10.47 -1.47
N LYS A 155 -6.57 -9.35 -1.86
CA LYS A 155 -5.27 -8.91 -1.35
C LYS A 155 -5.28 -7.40 -1.13
N MET A 156 -4.79 -6.97 0.02
CA MET A 156 -4.52 -5.56 0.30
C MET A 156 -3.06 -5.39 0.64
N VAL A 157 -2.41 -4.37 0.07
CA VAL A 157 -1.06 -3.96 0.47
C VAL A 157 -1.12 -2.49 0.86
N LEU A 158 -0.81 -2.19 2.12
CA LEU A 158 -0.71 -0.83 2.64
C LEU A 158 0.73 -0.58 3.07
N LYS A 159 1.36 0.42 2.45
CA LYS A 159 2.69 0.89 2.80
C LYS A 159 2.62 2.30 3.32
N THR A 160 3.42 2.58 4.34
CA THR A 160 3.49 3.92 4.94
C THR A 160 4.90 4.26 5.38
N CYS A 161 5.28 5.53 5.26
CA CYS A 161 6.54 6.08 5.77
C CYS A 161 6.30 7.06 6.94
N GLY A 162 7.35 7.76 7.37
CA GLY A 162 7.28 8.73 8.46
C GLY A 162 6.99 8.07 9.82
N THR A 163 6.20 8.78 10.62
CA THR A 163 5.74 8.33 11.95
C THR A 163 4.35 7.68 11.91
N THR A 164 3.88 7.33 10.72
CA THR A 164 2.59 6.68 10.50
C THR A 164 2.45 5.38 11.30
N GLN A 165 1.28 5.21 11.93
CA GLN A 165 0.96 4.09 12.82
C GLN A 165 0.30 2.93 12.06
N LEU A 166 0.95 2.42 11.02
CA LEU A 166 0.41 1.44 10.05
C LEU A 166 -0.45 0.34 10.67
N LEU A 167 0.02 -0.31 11.75
CA LEU A 167 -0.67 -1.47 12.32
C LEU A 167 -2.02 -1.12 12.94
N ARG A 168 -2.31 0.15 13.22
CA ARG A 168 -3.64 0.60 13.65
C ARG A 168 -4.72 0.46 12.57
N SER A 169 -4.33 0.28 11.31
CA SER A 169 -5.26 -0.08 10.25
C SER A 169 -5.90 -1.46 10.47
N VAL A 170 -5.21 -2.41 11.11
CA VAL A 170 -5.61 -3.82 11.18
C VAL A 170 -7.00 -3.99 11.83
N PRO A 171 -7.29 -3.47 13.04
CA PRO A 171 -8.61 -3.65 13.64
C PRO A 171 -9.74 -3.02 12.82
N CYS A 172 -9.47 -1.87 12.19
CA CYS A 172 -10.45 -1.18 11.36
C CYS A 172 -10.76 -1.99 10.09
N LEU A 173 -9.72 -2.48 9.42
CA LEU A 173 -9.84 -3.32 8.24
C LEU A 173 -10.59 -4.62 8.54
N LEU A 174 -10.27 -5.31 9.65
CA LEU A 174 -10.93 -6.57 10.00
C LEU A 174 -12.43 -6.39 10.25
N ARG A 175 -12.84 -5.26 10.84
CA ARG A 175 -14.25 -4.94 11.03
C ARG A 175 -14.99 -4.80 9.70
N HIS A 176 -14.48 -3.92 8.82
CA HIS A 176 -15.11 -3.65 7.53
C HIS A 176 -15.11 -4.87 6.59
N THR A 177 -14.05 -5.68 6.64
CA THR A 177 -13.95 -6.89 5.82
C THR A 177 -14.85 -8.01 6.32
N ALA A 178 -15.08 -8.11 7.64
CA ALA A 178 -16.07 -9.05 8.20
C ALA A 178 -17.51 -8.72 7.77
N GLU A 179 -17.86 -7.43 7.67
CA GLU A 179 -19.17 -6.97 7.15
C GLU A 179 -19.38 -7.37 5.67
N LEU A 180 -18.28 -7.50 4.91
CA LEU A 180 -18.30 -8.00 3.53
C LEU A 180 -18.25 -9.54 3.43
N GLY A 181 -18.26 -10.25 4.56
CA GLY A 181 -18.12 -11.71 4.60
C GLY A 181 -16.75 -12.22 4.18
N LEU A 182 -15.71 -11.37 4.25
CA LEU A 182 -14.33 -11.75 3.94
C LEU A 182 -13.64 -12.29 5.18
N ARG A 183 -12.91 -13.39 5.02
CA ARG A 183 -12.12 -14.02 6.08
C ARG A 183 -10.64 -13.77 5.83
N LEU A 184 -9.93 -13.26 6.84
CA LEU A 184 -8.46 -13.12 6.75
C LEU A 184 -7.80 -14.50 6.70
N ARG A 185 -6.87 -14.68 5.75
CA ARG A 185 -6.14 -15.93 5.50
C ARG A 185 -4.64 -15.80 5.73
N ALA A 186 -4.06 -14.64 5.43
CA ALA A 186 -2.67 -14.37 5.76
C ALA A 186 -2.46 -12.90 6.08
N CYS A 187 -1.52 -12.63 6.96
CA CYS A 187 -1.00 -11.32 7.30
C CYS A 187 0.52 -11.38 7.25
N ARG A 188 1.12 -10.44 6.54
CA ARG A 188 2.56 -10.23 6.54
C ARG A 188 2.88 -8.78 6.79
N TYR A 189 3.75 -8.54 7.74
CA TYR A 189 4.28 -7.24 8.07
C TYR A 189 5.80 -7.27 7.89
N SER A 190 6.34 -6.32 7.12
CA SER A 190 7.78 -6.17 6.91
C SER A 190 8.23 -4.72 7.07
N ARG A 191 9.47 -4.54 7.55
CA ARG A 191 10.18 -3.25 7.49
C ARG A 191 11.69 -3.41 7.64
N GLY A 192 12.43 -2.41 7.18
CA GLY A 192 13.84 -2.23 7.51
C GLY A 192 14.05 -1.71 8.95
N SER A 193 15.30 -1.52 9.32
CA SER A 193 15.65 -0.73 10.51
C SER A 193 15.37 0.75 10.26
N PHE A 194 14.65 1.39 11.19
CA PHE A 194 14.39 2.84 11.16
C PHE A 194 15.68 3.66 11.28
N ILE A 195 15.72 4.81 10.61
CA ILE A 195 16.76 5.83 10.79
C ILE A 195 16.52 6.56 12.13
N PHE A 196 15.27 6.80 12.48
CA PHE A 196 14.84 7.52 13.69
C PHE A 196 13.94 6.64 14.58
N PRO A 197 14.43 5.51 15.12
CA PRO A 197 13.61 4.56 15.87
C PRO A 197 12.95 5.19 17.11
N ARG A 198 13.61 6.16 17.77
CA ARG A 198 13.06 6.86 18.95
C ARG A 198 11.91 7.81 18.61
N ALA A 199 11.73 8.19 17.35
CA ALA A 199 10.64 9.04 16.90
C ALA A 199 9.38 8.23 16.54
N GLN A 200 9.50 6.90 16.44
CA GLN A 200 8.39 6.05 16.04
C GLN A 200 7.37 5.91 17.18
N PRO A 201 6.09 6.24 16.95
CA PRO A 201 5.06 6.11 17.97
C PRO A 201 4.58 4.66 18.08
N PHE A 202 3.98 4.31 19.21
CA PHE A 202 3.29 3.03 19.38
C PHE A 202 2.24 2.81 18.27
N PRO A 203 2.19 1.63 17.63
CA PRO A 203 2.84 0.37 18.03
C PRO A 203 4.22 0.09 17.40
N HIS A 204 4.90 1.10 16.83
CA HIS A 204 6.14 0.96 16.06
C HIS A 204 7.42 1.30 16.83
N THR A 205 7.35 1.35 18.16
CA THR A 205 8.49 1.67 19.05
C THR A 205 9.56 0.57 19.06
N SER A 206 9.21 -0.68 18.78
CA SER A 206 10.14 -1.80 18.62
C SER A 206 9.51 -2.94 17.81
N PHE A 207 10.32 -3.83 17.24
CA PHE A 207 9.79 -5.00 16.51
C PHE A 207 9.05 -5.99 17.41
N ALA A 208 9.48 -6.11 18.67
CA ALA A 208 8.77 -6.93 19.64
C ALA A 208 7.35 -6.41 19.89
N GLU A 209 7.19 -5.09 20.04
CA GLU A 209 5.86 -4.48 20.22
C GLU A 209 5.00 -4.58 18.95
N GLU A 210 5.59 -4.44 17.77
CA GLU A 210 4.87 -4.64 16.50
C GLU A 210 4.34 -6.07 16.38
N ALA A 211 5.17 -7.07 16.71
CA ALA A 211 4.78 -8.47 16.73
C ALA A 211 3.68 -8.75 17.76
N LEU A 212 3.85 -8.27 19.00
CA LEU A 212 2.82 -8.42 20.06
C LEU A 212 1.51 -7.75 19.68
N TYR A 213 1.56 -6.55 19.09
CA TYR A 213 0.38 -5.87 18.60
C TYR A 213 -0.33 -6.73 17.55
N LEU A 214 0.38 -7.31 16.58
CA LEU A 214 -0.24 -8.20 15.60
C LEU A 214 -0.81 -9.47 16.25
N GLU A 215 -0.07 -10.09 17.17
CA GLU A 215 -0.51 -11.29 17.88
C GLU A 215 -1.87 -11.09 18.56
N GLU A 216 -2.05 -9.96 19.24
CA GLU A 216 -3.27 -9.63 19.99
C GLU A 216 -4.48 -9.27 19.12
N ARG A 217 -4.30 -8.84 17.86
CA ARG A 217 -5.42 -8.39 17.00
C ARG A 217 -5.72 -9.32 15.83
N LEU A 218 -4.80 -10.21 15.47
CA LEU A 218 -5.03 -11.17 14.38
C LEU A 218 -5.85 -12.38 14.86
N PRO A 219 -6.80 -12.88 14.03
CA PRO A 219 -7.68 -13.96 14.45
C PRO A 219 -6.93 -15.28 14.69
N PRO A 220 -7.37 -16.10 15.65
CA PRO A 220 -6.70 -17.35 16.02
C PRO A 220 -6.66 -18.39 14.90
N SER A 221 -7.47 -18.22 13.85
CA SER A 221 -7.46 -19.05 12.64
C SER A 221 -6.15 -18.98 11.85
N LEU A 222 -5.34 -17.94 12.04
CA LEU A 222 -4.00 -17.83 11.45
C LEU A 222 -3.02 -18.54 12.38
N ALA A 223 -2.94 -19.87 12.28
CA ALA A 223 -2.19 -20.69 13.21
C ALA A 223 -0.67 -20.66 12.99
N PHE A 224 -0.21 -20.46 11.75
CA PHE A 224 1.21 -20.43 11.43
C PHE A 224 1.75 -19.02 11.61
N ARG A 225 2.32 -18.75 12.78
CA ARG A 225 2.83 -17.43 13.17
C ARG A 225 4.33 -17.45 13.40
N LYS A 226 5.04 -16.46 12.88
CA LYS A 226 6.48 -16.30 13.07
C LYS A 226 6.88 -14.83 12.94
N ALA A 227 7.64 -14.35 13.91
CA ALA A 227 8.37 -13.09 13.84
C ALA A 227 9.86 -13.41 13.74
N CYS A 228 10.57 -12.87 12.75
CA CYS A 228 12.00 -13.05 12.59
C CYS A 228 12.67 -11.74 12.18
N VAL A 229 13.90 -11.54 12.67
CA VAL A 229 14.80 -10.45 12.27
C VAL A 229 15.92 -11.08 11.46
N LEU A 230 15.95 -10.79 10.15
CA LEU A 230 17.01 -11.21 9.25
C LEU A 230 18.16 -10.19 9.38
N PRO A 231 19.32 -10.59 9.96
CA PRO A 231 20.40 -9.66 10.23
C PRO A 231 21.17 -9.30 8.95
N SER A 232 21.92 -8.20 9.02
CA SER A 232 22.99 -7.89 8.06
C SER A 232 24.34 -7.77 8.77
N SER A 233 25.41 -7.59 7.99
CA SER A 233 26.74 -7.24 8.54
C SER A 233 26.84 -5.78 9.02
N SER A 234 25.79 -4.98 8.82
CA SER A 234 25.65 -3.61 9.33
C SER A 234 24.69 -3.56 10.52
N SER A 235 24.43 -2.35 11.04
CA SER A 235 23.39 -2.13 12.07
C SER A 235 21.96 -2.25 11.54
N HIS A 236 21.75 -2.46 10.24
CA HIS A 236 20.43 -2.61 9.63
C HIS A 236 20.01 -4.08 9.58
N SER A 237 18.72 -4.34 9.76
CA SER A 237 18.12 -5.67 9.68
C SER A 237 16.77 -5.59 8.97
N TRP A 238 16.31 -6.73 8.47
CA TRP A 238 14.98 -6.86 7.90
C TRP A 238 14.06 -7.58 8.88
N HIS A 239 12.99 -6.91 9.27
CA HIS A 239 12.07 -7.41 10.29
C HIS A 239 10.82 -7.91 9.59
N VAL A 240 10.44 -9.16 9.86
CA VAL A 240 9.30 -9.79 9.20
C VAL A 240 8.46 -10.52 10.23
N TYR A 241 7.19 -10.13 10.32
CA TYR A 241 6.15 -10.89 10.98
C TYR A 241 5.25 -11.52 9.92
N SER A 242 4.93 -12.80 10.11
CA SER A 242 3.98 -13.53 9.27
C SER A 242 3.01 -14.31 10.13
N ALA A 243 1.75 -14.33 9.70
CA ALA A 243 0.69 -15.16 10.24
C ALA A 243 -0.16 -15.70 9.07
N SER A 244 -0.35 -17.02 8.99
CA SER A 244 -1.17 -17.63 7.94
C SER A 244 -2.07 -18.75 8.47
N ALA A 245 -3.22 -18.94 7.82
CA ALA A 245 -4.11 -20.06 8.06
C ALA A 245 -3.56 -21.34 7.41
N ALA A 246 -3.99 -22.50 7.90
CA ALA A 246 -3.73 -23.74 7.20
C ALA A 246 -4.42 -23.75 5.82
N ALA A 247 -3.76 -24.38 4.85
CA ALA A 247 -4.37 -24.66 3.56
C ALA A 247 -5.57 -25.58 3.80
N ASP A 248 -6.76 -25.15 3.36
CA ASP A 248 -7.96 -25.98 3.34
C ASP A 248 -8.12 -26.55 1.91
N ASP A 249 -8.78 -27.70 1.73
CA ASP A 249 -8.94 -28.36 0.41
C ASP A 249 -9.67 -27.51 -0.66
N ASP A 250 -10.37 -26.43 -0.25
CA ASP A 250 -11.13 -25.52 -1.13
C ASP A 250 -10.31 -24.28 -1.57
N ASP A 251 -9.00 -24.24 -1.28
CA ASP A 251 -8.17 -23.05 -1.42
C ASP A 251 -7.66 -22.81 -2.86
N ARG A 252 -8.59 -22.49 -3.77
CA ARG A 252 -8.28 -21.97 -5.13
C ARG A 252 -7.47 -20.65 -5.08
N LEU A 253 -7.43 -19.96 -3.94
CA LEU A 253 -6.67 -18.72 -3.70
C LEU A 253 -5.20 -18.98 -3.35
N ALA A 254 -4.91 -20.04 -2.59
CA ALA A 254 -3.54 -20.46 -2.29
C ALA A 254 -2.75 -20.76 -3.57
N ALA A 255 -3.30 -21.54 -4.50
CA ALA A 255 -2.58 -21.96 -5.72
C ALA A 255 -2.09 -20.80 -6.61
N GLY A 256 -2.78 -19.65 -6.62
CA GLY A 256 -2.36 -18.45 -7.34
C GLY A 256 -1.33 -17.61 -6.59
N SER A 257 -1.47 -17.51 -5.26
CA SER A 257 -0.63 -16.68 -4.37
C SER A 257 0.82 -17.15 -4.35
N TRP A 258 1.06 -18.47 -4.33
CA TRP A 258 2.40 -19.06 -4.34
C TRP A 258 3.16 -18.90 -5.68
N SER A 259 2.52 -18.44 -6.74
CA SER A 259 3.24 -18.18 -8.00
C SER A 259 3.82 -16.76 -8.08
N THR A 260 3.52 -15.93 -7.08
CA THR A 260 3.93 -14.52 -7.03
C THR A 260 5.07 -14.31 -6.04
N PHE A 261 5.99 -13.41 -6.40
CA PHE A 261 7.01 -12.92 -5.49
C PHE A 261 6.82 -11.42 -5.26
N THR A 262 7.42 -10.94 -4.17
CA THR A 262 7.52 -9.52 -3.85
C THR A 262 9.00 -9.17 -3.74
N VAL A 263 9.39 -8.07 -4.38
CA VAL A 263 10.73 -7.48 -4.23
C VAL A 263 10.59 -6.17 -3.49
N GLU A 264 11.33 -5.99 -2.41
CA GLU A 264 11.38 -4.75 -1.64
C GLU A 264 12.83 -4.25 -1.62
N VAL A 265 13.06 -3.06 -2.18
CA VAL A 265 14.38 -2.44 -2.31
C VAL A 265 14.40 -1.17 -1.48
N CYS A 266 15.38 -1.04 -0.61
CA CYS A 266 15.67 0.19 0.13
C CYS A 266 17.01 0.75 -0.35
N MET A 267 17.02 2.03 -0.71
CA MET A 267 18.18 2.73 -1.25
C MET A 267 18.46 3.95 -0.39
N THR A 268 19.67 4.06 0.12
CA THR A 268 20.15 5.22 0.89
C THR A 268 21.40 5.79 0.25
N GLU A 269 21.80 7.00 0.67
CA GLU A 269 22.94 7.71 0.10
C GLU A 269 22.77 7.90 -1.42
N LEU A 270 21.61 8.44 -1.82
CA LEU A 270 21.27 8.64 -3.23
C LEU A 270 22.27 9.61 -3.87
N ASP A 271 22.53 9.45 -5.17
CA ASP A 271 23.35 10.42 -5.90
C ASP A 271 22.70 11.81 -5.83
N ARG A 272 23.46 12.80 -5.35
CA ARG A 272 22.94 14.15 -5.08
C ARG A 272 22.42 14.84 -6.34
N SER A 273 23.00 14.57 -7.51
CA SER A 273 22.57 15.17 -8.78
C SER A 273 21.27 14.56 -9.28
N LEU A 274 21.06 13.26 -9.05
CA LEU A 274 19.85 12.55 -9.42
C LEU A 274 18.71 12.85 -8.43
N ALA A 275 18.98 12.83 -7.12
CA ALA A 275 18.01 13.14 -6.07
C ALA A 275 17.41 14.55 -6.22
N ARG A 276 18.20 15.53 -6.71
CA ARG A 276 17.73 16.90 -7.00
C ARG A 276 16.57 16.98 -7.99
N ARG A 277 16.36 15.95 -8.82
CA ARG A 277 15.24 15.90 -9.79
C ARG A 277 13.88 15.73 -9.12
N PHE A 278 13.84 15.37 -7.83
CA PHE A 278 12.62 15.20 -7.04
C PHE A 278 12.32 16.40 -6.13
N PHE A 279 12.89 17.57 -6.43
CA PHE A 279 12.51 18.85 -5.81
C PHE A 279 11.56 19.61 -6.72
N ARG A 280 10.50 20.18 -6.15
CA ARG A 280 9.63 21.08 -6.89
C ARG A 280 10.36 22.39 -7.18
N LYS A 281 10.06 22.98 -8.33
CA LYS A 281 10.55 24.33 -8.64
C LYS A 281 9.86 25.32 -7.71
N LYS A 282 10.64 26.26 -7.16
CA LYS A 282 10.10 27.31 -6.29
C LYS A 282 9.03 28.12 -7.04
N GLY A 283 7.81 28.19 -6.48
CA GLY A 283 6.69 28.90 -7.09
C GLY A 283 5.88 28.08 -8.11
N ASP A 284 6.12 26.77 -8.23
CA ASP A 284 5.29 25.89 -9.08
C ASP A 284 3.96 25.54 -8.38
N GLU A 285 2.90 26.23 -8.78
CA GLU A 285 1.54 26.08 -8.23
C GLU A 285 0.71 24.97 -8.89
N ARG A 286 1.28 24.22 -9.85
CA ARG A 286 0.57 23.08 -10.50
C ARG A 286 0.28 21.96 -9.51
N SER A 287 -0.70 21.10 -9.82
CA SER A 287 -1.04 19.96 -8.96
C SER A 287 0.13 18.99 -8.76
N GLY A 288 0.05 18.18 -7.70
CA GLY A 288 1.02 17.12 -7.43
C GLY A 288 1.13 16.13 -8.59
N ASP A 289 0.01 15.76 -9.22
CA ASP A 289 -0.01 14.85 -10.37
C ASP A 289 0.70 15.42 -11.60
N ALA A 290 0.47 16.69 -11.92
CA ALA A 290 1.08 17.33 -13.09
C ALA A 290 2.60 17.43 -12.95
N VAL A 291 3.08 17.82 -11.77
CA VAL A 291 4.52 17.88 -11.49
C VAL A 291 5.11 16.48 -11.31
N GLY A 292 4.32 15.54 -10.78
CA GLY A 292 4.69 14.13 -10.68
C GLY A 292 4.96 13.51 -12.04
N ALA A 293 4.10 13.76 -13.03
CA ALA A 293 4.31 13.33 -14.41
C ALA A 293 5.63 13.90 -15.00
N ASP A 294 5.89 15.20 -14.82
CA ASP A 294 7.15 15.80 -15.25
C ASP A 294 8.37 15.13 -14.57
N MET A 295 8.27 14.81 -13.27
CA MET A 295 9.32 14.09 -12.55
C MET A 295 9.51 12.67 -13.07
N THR A 296 8.42 11.95 -13.37
CA THR A 296 8.47 10.61 -13.99
C THR A 296 9.23 10.64 -15.31
N ASP A 297 8.92 11.61 -16.17
CA ASP A 297 9.56 11.76 -17.49
C ASP A 297 11.03 12.15 -17.35
N LEU A 298 11.34 13.14 -16.52
CA LEU A 298 12.70 13.64 -16.28
C LEU A 298 13.66 12.58 -15.70
N THR A 299 13.12 11.62 -14.96
CA THR A 299 13.88 10.57 -14.27
C THR A 299 13.84 9.23 -14.98
N GLU A 300 13.11 9.14 -16.09
CA GLU A 300 12.91 7.92 -16.87
C GLU A 300 12.32 6.76 -16.04
N ILE A 301 11.58 7.06 -14.96
CA ILE A 301 10.92 6.03 -14.14
C ILE A 301 9.93 5.21 -14.98
N GLY A 302 9.28 5.80 -15.98
CA GLY A 302 8.42 5.09 -16.92
C GLY A 302 9.14 3.99 -17.73
N SER A 303 10.46 4.08 -17.88
CA SER A 303 11.27 3.11 -18.62
C SER A 303 11.67 1.88 -17.81
N ILE A 304 11.42 1.88 -16.48
CA ILE A 304 11.68 0.72 -15.60
C ILE A 304 10.91 -0.50 -16.12
N ASN A 305 9.61 -0.33 -16.35
CA ASN A 305 8.77 -1.29 -17.06
C ASN A 305 7.89 -0.54 -18.08
N PRO A 306 8.21 -0.59 -19.39
CA PRO A 306 7.46 0.11 -20.43
C PRO A 306 5.99 -0.33 -20.58
N ARG A 307 5.58 -1.45 -19.99
CA ARG A 307 4.19 -1.92 -20.00
C ARG A 307 3.35 -1.32 -18.88
N THR A 308 4.02 -0.75 -17.87
CA THR A 308 3.38 -0.22 -16.67
C THR A 308 2.74 1.12 -16.97
N LEU A 309 1.46 1.28 -16.61
CA LEU A 309 0.92 2.61 -16.44
C LEU A 309 1.45 3.20 -15.13
N VAL A 310 2.18 4.31 -15.22
CA VAL A 310 2.70 5.05 -14.08
C VAL A 310 1.78 6.20 -13.73
N CYS A 311 1.35 6.24 -12.47
CA CYS A 311 0.73 7.39 -11.85
C CYS A 311 1.73 7.96 -10.85
N GLY A 312 2.26 9.16 -11.10
CA GLY A 312 3.25 9.83 -10.26
C GLY A 312 2.68 11.08 -9.60
N PHE A 313 3.15 11.38 -8.39
CA PHE A 313 2.75 12.53 -7.60
C PHE A 313 3.96 13.18 -6.94
N ALA A 314 4.08 14.51 -7.08
CA ALA A 314 5.16 15.30 -6.48
C ALA A 314 4.70 16.07 -5.24
N PHE A 315 5.42 15.89 -4.13
CA PHE A 315 5.17 16.56 -2.85
C PHE A 315 5.90 17.90 -2.74
N ASP A 316 5.40 18.78 -1.87
CA ASP A 316 5.93 20.14 -1.65
C ASP A 316 6.65 20.25 -0.29
N PRO A 317 7.88 20.79 -0.24
CA PRO A 317 8.67 21.36 -1.34
C PRO A 317 9.40 20.31 -2.22
N CYS A 318 9.46 19.06 -1.76
CA CYS A 318 10.14 17.97 -2.46
C CYS A 318 9.53 16.62 -2.07
N GLY A 319 9.96 15.58 -2.77
CA GLY A 319 9.49 14.22 -2.59
C GLY A 319 8.61 13.77 -3.75
N TYR A 320 8.59 12.46 -3.96
CA TYR A 320 7.87 11.84 -5.07
C TYR A 320 7.33 10.48 -4.66
N SER A 321 6.11 10.17 -5.08
CA SER A 321 5.53 8.83 -5.00
C SER A 321 4.98 8.44 -6.36
N MET A 322 5.06 7.17 -6.71
CA MET A 322 4.33 6.63 -7.85
C MET A 322 3.80 5.23 -7.60
N ASN A 323 2.69 4.93 -8.25
CA ASN A 323 2.14 3.60 -8.40
C ASN A 323 2.18 3.19 -9.87
N GLY A 324 2.63 1.97 -10.11
CA GLY A 324 2.69 1.34 -11.42
C GLY A 324 1.72 0.18 -11.53
N LEU A 325 0.95 0.11 -12.63
CA LEU A 325 0.00 -0.95 -12.91
C LEU A 325 0.36 -1.68 -14.21
N ASP A 326 0.69 -2.98 -14.13
CA ASP A 326 0.85 -3.89 -15.28
C ASP A 326 0.04 -5.16 -15.00
N ARG A 327 -1.16 -5.26 -15.61
CA ARG A 327 -2.11 -6.37 -15.36
C ARG A 327 -2.40 -6.55 -13.86
N ASP A 328 -2.10 -7.72 -13.29
CA ASP A 328 -2.25 -8.07 -11.87
C ASP A 328 -1.00 -7.74 -11.03
N SER A 329 0.06 -7.21 -11.64
CA SER A 329 1.29 -6.78 -10.98
C SER A 329 1.26 -5.29 -10.70
N TYR A 330 1.66 -4.92 -9.48
CA TYR A 330 1.96 -3.53 -9.12
C TYR A 330 3.46 -3.29 -8.96
N SER A 331 3.86 -2.04 -9.13
CA SER A 331 5.12 -1.50 -8.64
C SER A 331 4.89 -0.18 -7.91
N THR A 332 5.80 0.24 -7.04
CA THR A 332 5.72 1.52 -6.34
C THR A 332 7.12 2.06 -6.05
N ILE A 333 7.27 3.39 -6.10
CA ILE A 333 8.51 4.09 -5.73
C ILE A 333 8.18 5.25 -4.82
N HIS A 334 8.93 5.40 -3.73
CA HIS A 334 8.81 6.52 -2.80
C HIS A 334 10.18 7.16 -2.60
N VAL A 335 10.25 8.49 -2.69
CA VAL A 335 11.52 9.23 -2.68
C VAL A 335 11.48 10.36 -1.67
N THR A 336 12.47 10.35 -0.78
CA THR A 336 12.84 11.42 0.15
C THR A 336 14.21 11.94 -0.29
N PRO A 337 14.28 13.00 -1.12
CA PRO A 337 15.52 13.42 -1.77
C PRO A 337 16.46 14.26 -0.89
N GLU A 338 16.06 14.60 0.33
CA GLU A 338 16.82 15.46 1.23
C GLU A 338 18.20 14.92 1.59
N GLU A 339 19.18 15.82 1.64
CA GLU A 339 20.57 15.47 1.95
C GLU A 339 20.74 15.05 3.42
N GLY A 340 21.64 14.09 3.67
CA GLY A 340 21.91 13.56 5.01
C GLY A 340 21.00 12.40 5.43
N HIS A 341 19.79 12.31 4.85
CA HIS A 341 18.86 11.20 5.06
C HIS A 341 18.11 10.84 3.77
N SER A 342 18.79 10.96 2.63
CA SER A 342 18.21 10.66 1.32
C SER A 342 17.82 9.19 1.25
N TYR A 343 16.59 8.92 0.85
CA TYR A 343 16.02 7.58 0.79
C TYR A 343 15.16 7.43 -0.46
N ALA A 344 15.27 6.27 -1.11
CA ALA A 344 14.31 5.84 -2.11
C ALA A 344 13.97 4.37 -1.88
N SER A 345 12.71 4.02 -2.07
CA SER A 345 12.29 2.62 -2.13
C SER A 345 11.78 2.26 -3.51
N PHE A 346 11.96 1.00 -3.88
CA PHE A 346 11.29 0.40 -5.02
C PHE A 346 10.69 -0.92 -4.57
N GLU A 347 9.43 -1.15 -4.93
CA GLU A 347 8.81 -2.45 -4.74
C GLU A 347 8.07 -2.86 -5.99
N CYS A 348 8.12 -4.15 -6.30
CA CYS A 348 7.31 -4.72 -7.36
C CYS A 348 6.88 -6.15 -7.03
N THR A 349 5.80 -6.56 -7.72
CA THR A 349 5.31 -7.94 -7.68
C THR A 349 5.36 -8.55 -9.07
N GLY A 350 5.65 -9.85 -9.13
CA GLY A 350 5.73 -10.56 -10.40
C GLY A 350 5.63 -12.07 -10.23
N ARG A 351 5.68 -12.81 -11.35
CA ARG A 351 5.68 -14.27 -11.37
C ARG A 351 7.07 -14.79 -11.68
N TRP A 352 7.61 -15.67 -10.84
CA TRP A 352 9.00 -16.14 -11.02
C TRP A 352 9.16 -16.92 -12.33
N ALA A 353 8.23 -17.86 -12.57
CA ALA A 353 8.15 -18.60 -13.82
C ALA A 353 7.79 -17.64 -14.97
N GLY A 354 8.72 -17.47 -15.92
CA GLY A 354 8.56 -16.63 -17.10
C GLY A 354 8.80 -15.13 -16.89
N GLY A 355 8.82 -14.63 -15.64
CA GLY A 355 8.99 -13.19 -15.33
C GLY A 355 10.32 -12.83 -14.65
N ARG A 356 11.20 -13.80 -14.36
CA ARG A 356 12.48 -13.57 -13.66
C ARG A 356 13.34 -12.47 -14.32
N ALA A 357 13.56 -12.57 -15.63
CA ALA A 357 14.40 -11.62 -16.35
C ALA A 357 13.83 -10.19 -16.29
N GLU A 358 12.51 -10.06 -16.40
CA GLU A 358 11.81 -8.77 -16.38
C GLU A 358 11.92 -8.09 -15.02
N VAL A 359 11.85 -8.85 -13.94
CA VAL A 359 11.99 -8.30 -12.59
C VAL A 359 13.42 -7.96 -12.23
N LEU A 360 14.38 -8.79 -12.63
CA LEU A 360 15.79 -8.42 -12.44
C LEU A 360 16.16 -7.18 -13.26
N ASP A 361 15.61 -7.03 -14.47
CA ASP A 361 15.78 -5.81 -15.26
C ASP A 361 15.09 -4.59 -14.61
N SER A 362 13.88 -4.77 -14.07
CA SER A 362 13.17 -3.72 -13.33
C SER A 362 13.93 -3.30 -12.08
N LEU A 363 14.47 -4.25 -11.31
CA LEU A 363 15.33 -4.01 -10.15
C LEU A 363 16.57 -3.20 -10.54
N ARG A 364 17.28 -3.65 -11.59
CA ARG A 364 18.47 -2.97 -12.12
C ARG A 364 18.15 -1.54 -12.55
N LYS A 365 17.09 -1.34 -13.32
CA LYS A 365 16.67 -0.01 -13.79
C LYS A 365 16.24 0.90 -12.63
N ALA A 366 15.48 0.38 -11.66
CA ALA A 366 15.08 1.14 -10.48
C ALA A 366 16.28 1.63 -9.67
N ILE A 367 17.28 0.77 -9.44
CA ILE A 367 18.54 1.17 -8.78
C ILE A 367 19.29 2.21 -9.63
N GLY A 368 19.28 2.05 -10.96
CA GLY A 368 19.90 2.97 -11.90
C GLY A 368 19.33 4.39 -11.88
N VAL A 369 18.04 4.56 -11.57
CA VAL A 369 17.40 5.89 -11.41
C VAL A 369 18.07 6.71 -10.30
N PHE A 370 18.52 6.05 -9.23
CA PHE A 370 19.01 6.73 -8.03
C PHE A 370 20.51 6.63 -7.78
N ARG A 371 21.18 5.62 -8.37
CA ARG A 371 22.61 5.31 -8.17
C ARG A 371 23.06 5.42 -6.69
N PRO A 372 22.43 4.65 -5.79
CA PRO A 372 22.64 4.78 -4.35
C PRO A 372 24.01 4.25 -3.88
N GLY A 373 24.51 4.83 -2.78
CA GLY A 373 25.71 4.36 -2.06
C GLY A 373 25.47 3.13 -1.18
N ALA A 374 24.22 2.84 -0.80
CA ALA A 374 23.87 1.59 -0.14
C ALA A 374 22.49 1.09 -0.56
N VAL A 375 22.38 -0.23 -0.76
CA VAL A 375 21.13 -0.90 -1.16
C VAL A 375 20.88 -2.09 -0.25
N SER A 376 19.63 -2.27 0.17
CA SER A 376 19.17 -3.55 0.65
C SER A 376 18.01 -4.06 -0.20
N VAL A 377 17.97 -5.38 -0.39
CA VAL A 377 16.99 -6.05 -1.22
C VAL A 377 16.42 -7.22 -0.42
N SER A 378 15.10 -7.22 -0.22
CA SER A 378 14.38 -8.39 0.24
C SER A 378 13.56 -8.99 -0.90
N PHE A 379 13.65 -10.30 -1.06
CA PHE A 379 12.71 -11.05 -1.88
C PHE A 379 11.88 -11.94 -0.99
N CYS A 380 10.57 -11.94 -1.20
CA CYS A 380 9.76 -13.06 -0.76
C CYS A 380 9.23 -13.86 -1.93
N MET A 381 9.33 -15.17 -1.81
CA MET A 381 8.99 -16.14 -2.83
C MET A 381 8.30 -17.36 -2.21
N ALA A 382 7.71 -18.19 -3.06
CA ALA A 382 7.17 -19.46 -2.61
C ALA A 382 8.28 -20.47 -2.26
N PRO A 383 7.98 -21.48 -1.42
CA PRO A 383 8.96 -22.46 -0.94
C PRO A 383 9.61 -23.30 -2.04
N ASN A 384 9.01 -23.38 -3.22
CA ASN A 384 9.51 -24.16 -4.35
C ASN A 384 10.48 -23.37 -5.27
N VAL A 385 10.76 -22.11 -4.96
CA VAL A 385 11.75 -21.30 -5.66
C VAL A 385 13.12 -21.47 -4.98
N ASP A 386 14.16 -21.76 -5.77
CA ASP A 386 15.53 -21.90 -5.26
C ASP A 386 16.07 -20.53 -4.79
N GLU A 387 16.21 -20.37 -3.48
CA GLU A 387 16.66 -19.14 -2.86
C GLU A 387 18.12 -18.81 -3.20
N ASN A 388 18.96 -19.80 -3.51
CA ASN A 388 20.35 -19.57 -3.92
C ASN A 388 20.40 -18.92 -5.29
N GLN A 389 19.57 -19.41 -6.22
CA GLN A 389 19.45 -18.81 -7.55
C GLN A 389 18.97 -17.36 -7.46
N VAL A 390 18.00 -17.07 -6.60
CA VAL A 390 17.50 -15.69 -6.41
C VAL A 390 18.60 -14.79 -5.86
N ARG A 391 19.30 -15.23 -4.81
CA ARG A 391 20.39 -14.45 -4.19
C ARG A 391 21.51 -14.13 -5.18
N SER A 392 21.95 -15.14 -5.94
CA SER A 392 22.95 -14.95 -7.01
C SER A 392 22.48 -13.95 -8.05
N ALA A 393 21.26 -14.12 -8.57
CA ALA A 393 20.74 -13.26 -9.64
C ALA A 393 20.58 -11.78 -9.20
N VAL A 394 20.23 -11.55 -7.94
CA VAL A 394 20.22 -10.19 -7.37
C VAL A 394 21.64 -9.64 -7.25
N GLY A 395 22.61 -10.46 -6.85
CA GLY A 395 24.02 -10.07 -6.86
C GLY A 395 24.49 -9.60 -8.24
N ASP A 396 24.22 -10.41 -9.27
CA ASP A 396 24.56 -10.13 -10.66
C ASP A 396 23.88 -8.86 -11.17
N ALA A 397 22.63 -8.60 -10.75
CA ALA A 397 21.90 -7.38 -11.14
C ALA A 397 22.49 -6.09 -10.56
N LEU A 398 23.19 -6.18 -9.42
CA LEU A 398 23.77 -5.03 -8.72
C LEU A 398 25.25 -4.80 -9.06
N GLU A 399 25.97 -5.82 -9.53
CA GLU A 399 27.39 -5.74 -9.91
C GLU A 399 27.71 -4.59 -10.89
N PRO A 400 26.92 -4.31 -11.96
CA PRO A 400 27.21 -3.23 -12.90
C PRO A 400 27.21 -1.83 -12.27
N PHE A 401 26.67 -1.66 -11.06
CA PHE A 401 26.69 -0.41 -10.32
C PHE A 401 27.91 -0.28 -9.39
N GLY A 402 28.84 -1.24 -9.42
CA GLY A 402 30.00 -1.28 -8.50
C GLY A 402 29.62 -1.69 -7.07
N LEU A 403 28.39 -2.18 -6.87
CA LEU A 403 27.88 -2.61 -5.59
C LEU A 403 28.17 -4.10 -5.37
N SER A 404 28.72 -4.45 -4.22
CA SER A 404 29.02 -5.84 -3.85
C SER A 404 28.20 -6.26 -2.64
N CYS A 405 27.71 -7.51 -2.67
CA CYS A 405 26.97 -8.09 -1.55
C CYS A 405 27.85 -8.13 -0.29
N ARG A 406 27.32 -7.64 0.83
CA ARG A 406 28.00 -7.54 2.13
C ARG A 406 27.46 -8.50 3.16
N SER A 407 26.20 -8.87 3.03
CA SER A 407 25.59 -9.91 3.85
C SER A 407 24.34 -10.42 3.17
N GLN A 408 23.98 -11.63 3.54
CA GLN A 408 22.81 -12.33 3.08
C GLN A 408 22.20 -13.08 4.27
N ALA A 409 20.88 -13.08 4.34
CA ALA A 409 20.10 -13.86 5.27
C ALA A 409 18.94 -14.52 4.51
N VAL A 410 18.50 -15.67 5.00
CA VAL A 410 17.34 -16.39 4.50
C VAL A 410 16.55 -16.90 5.68
N GLU A 411 15.24 -16.84 5.57
CA GLU A 411 14.34 -17.39 6.55
C GLU A 411 13.09 -17.98 5.89
N GLU A 412 12.68 -19.15 6.36
CA GLU A 412 11.41 -19.76 5.96
C GLU A 412 10.30 -19.34 6.93
N PHE A 413 9.17 -18.90 6.40
CA PHE A 413 7.97 -18.57 7.15
C PHE A 413 6.89 -19.61 6.87
N PRO A 414 6.51 -20.43 7.87
CA PRO A 414 5.49 -21.46 7.69
C PRO A 414 4.19 -20.88 7.11
N GLY A 415 3.71 -21.48 6.02
CA GLY A 415 2.50 -21.03 5.32
C GLY A 415 2.59 -19.66 4.64
N ALA A 416 3.78 -19.04 4.56
CA ALA A 416 3.99 -17.75 3.90
C ALA A 416 5.19 -17.66 2.95
N GLY A 417 6.05 -18.68 2.89
CA GLY A 417 7.13 -18.78 1.90
C GLY A 417 8.51 -18.50 2.45
N ILE A 418 9.46 -18.22 1.56
CA ILE A 418 10.86 -17.93 1.90
C ILE A 418 11.12 -16.45 1.71
N VAL A 419 11.78 -15.83 2.69
CA VAL A 419 12.29 -14.46 2.58
C VAL A 419 13.81 -14.51 2.51
N THR A 420 14.38 -13.88 1.48
CA THR A 420 15.79 -13.54 1.42
C THR A 420 15.98 -12.06 1.77
N TYR A 421 17.12 -11.74 2.35
CA TYR A 421 17.53 -10.35 2.59
C TYR A 421 19.02 -10.21 2.28
N GLN A 422 19.37 -9.24 1.44
CA GLN A 422 20.75 -8.98 1.03
C GLN A 422 21.06 -7.49 1.16
N THR A 423 22.29 -7.18 1.56
CA THR A 423 22.78 -5.79 1.62
C THR A 423 23.98 -5.59 0.72
N PHE A 424 24.09 -4.40 0.14
CA PHE A 424 25.08 -4.07 -0.87
C PHE A 424 25.66 -2.68 -0.61
N THR A 425 26.98 -2.57 -0.75
CA THR A 425 27.71 -1.29 -0.72
C THR A 425 28.84 -1.32 -1.74
N PRO A 426 29.39 -0.16 -2.16
CA PRO A 426 30.56 -0.09 -3.01
C PRO A 426 31.71 -0.96 -2.49
N ARG A 427 32.51 -1.52 -3.40
CA ARG A 427 33.78 -2.14 -3.02
C ARG A 427 34.62 -1.11 -2.26
N ARG A 428 35.18 -1.49 -1.12
CA ARG A 428 36.22 -0.68 -0.50
C ARG A 428 37.43 -0.84 -1.40
N GLU A 429 37.90 0.26 -1.98
CA GLU A 429 39.18 0.31 -2.68
C GLU A 429 40.34 0.00 -1.74
#